data_AF-A0A7J7KCD1-F1
#
_entry.id   AF-A0A7J7KCD1-F1
#
_cell.length_a   1.000
_cell.length_b   1.000
_cell.length_c   1.000
_cell.angle_alpha   90.00
_cell.angle_beta   90.00
_cell.angle_gamma   90.00
#
_symmetry.space_group_name_H-M   'P 1'
#
loop_
_entity.id
_entity.type
_entity.pdbx_description
1 polymer ?
#
loop_
_entity_poly.entity_id
_entity_poly.type
_entity_poly.pdbx_seq_one_letter_code
_entity_poly.pdbx_strand_id
1 'polypeptide(L)'
;MESQEELKDQAIAYYNNNKVPMRMQEVLNAMFHVQPEDVNGYVSKYFEDLSMAPTISKAVAIRSLDNKGCCSILTKLYCKVRNNEKLVGESRVCIDSELVDSCKDEDKDTEDGRTAEVDDAINLINNEIQNILISKTPSHQHALDEEVYSFVETRRIALLEKNEDRQAEEATPQPAIDDNKKGSKKSGKGSGKKKNTQIAIVPDKLKEVLYPGSSSVTALSQAFCTASAVLAGTSVFDHLIQSSGGDDYSICLPLPVITILQSGKAALGKSNCVKEFMVVPSPSMKFSEAIPL
;
A
#
# COMPACT_ATOMS: atom_id res chain seq x y z
N MET A 1 43.14 -15.59 -20.73
CA MET A 1 43.27 -14.14 -20.96
C MET A 1 42.83 -13.94 -22.39
N GLU A 2 41.63 -13.39 -22.62
CA GLU A 2 41.22 -13.01 -23.98
C GLU A 2 42.28 -12.07 -24.55
N SER A 3 42.64 -12.29 -25.82
CA SER A 3 43.60 -11.43 -26.49
C SER A 3 42.97 -10.04 -26.72
N GLN A 4 43.79 -8.98 -26.77
CA GLN A 4 43.28 -7.63 -27.02
C GLN A 4 42.57 -7.50 -28.39
N GLU A 5 42.84 -8.40 -29.34
CA GLU A 5 42.18 -8.43 -30.64
C GLU A 5 40.75 -8.98 -30.53
N GLU A 6 40.57 -10.08 -29.78
CA GLU A 6 39.24 -10.65 -29.51
C GLU A 6 38.31 -9.64 -28.81
N LEU A 7 38.83 -8.90 -27.83
CA LEU A 7 38.05 -7.85 -27.13
C LEU A 7 37.62 -6.71 -28.06
N LYS A 8 38.46 -6.34 -29.05
CA LYS A 8 38.11 -5.30 -30.03
C LYS A 8 37.03 -5.78 -30.98
N ASP A 9 37.15 -7.00 -31.48
CA ASP A 9 36.16 -7.59 -32.38
C ASP A 9 34.80 -7.76 -31.68
N GLN A 10 34.81 -8.20 -30.42
CA GLN A 10 33.61 -8.25 -29.58
C GLN A 10 32.98 -6.86 -29.39
N ALA A 11 33.77 -5.82 -29.14
CA ALA A 11 33.26 -4.46 -28.97
C ALA A 11 32.64 -3.91 -30.28
N ILE A 12 33.29 -4.13 -31.43
CA ILE A 12 32.78 -3.73 -32.74
C ILE A 12 31.45 -4.45 -33.03
N ALA A 13 31.39 -5.76 -32.77
CA ALA A 13 30.17 -6.54 -32.93
C ALA A 13 29.04 -6.01 -32.03
N TYR A 14 29.35 -5.69 -30.77
CA TYR A 14 28.38 -5.13 -29.83
C TYR A 14 27.83 -3.78 -30.30
N TYR A 15 28.68 -2.84 -30.71
CA TYR A 15 28.23 -1.52 -31.17
C TYR A 15 27.40 -1.58 -32.45
N ASN A 16 27.79 -2.45 -33.39
CA ASN A 16 27.04 -2.65 -34.63
C ASN A 16 25.67 -3.29 -34.36
N ASN A 17 25.62 -4.30 -33.48
CA ASN A 17 24.37 -4.97 -33.11
C ASN A 17 23.38 -4.00 -32.42
N ASN A 18 23.89 -3.08 -31.60
CA ASN A 18 23.09 -2.05 -30.94
C ASN A 18 22.91 -0.77 -31.78
N LYS A 19 23.39 -0.74 -33.03
CA LYS A 19 23.30 0.40 -33.97
C LYS A 19 23.85 1.72 -33.42
N VAL A 20 24.81 1.66 -32.49
CA VAL A 20 25.39 2.85 -31.83
C VAL A 20 25.96 3.86 -32.84
N PRO A 21 26.75 3.47 -33.85
CA PRO A 21 27.30 4.43 -34.82
C PRO A 21 26.22 5.15 -35.63
N MET A 22 25.17 4.44 -36.04
CA MET A 22 24.04 5.00 -36.78
C MET A 22 23.29 6.04 -35.92
N ARG A 23 22.97 5.70 -34.66
CA ARG A 23 22.30 6.63 -33.74
C ARG A 23 23.13 7.87 -33.45
N MET A 24 24.46 7.72 -33.31
CA MET A 24 25.36 8.86 -33.13
C MET A 24 25.40 9.76 -34.37
N GLN A 25 25.40 9.19 -35.57
CA GLN A 25 25.36 9.98 -36.80
C GLN A 25 24.03 10.75 -36.93
N GLU A 26 22.90 10.11 -36.60
CA GLU A 26 21.58 10.75 -36.63
C GLU A 26 21.53 11.99 -35.70
N VAL A 27 21.94 11.84 -34.43
CA VAL A 27 21.88 12.95 -33.47
C VAL A 27 22.83 14.08 -33.85
N LEU A 28 24.05 13.76 -34.34
CA LEU A 28 25.03 14.77 -34.75
C LEU A 28 24.53 15.56 -35.97
N ASN A 29 23.93 14.89 -36.95
CA ASN A 29 23.35 15.56 -38.11
C ASN A 29 22.17 16.45 -37.71
N ALA A 30 21.25 15.95 -36.88
CA ALA A 30 20.12 16.75 -36.39
C ALA A 30 20.58 17.98 -35.60
N MET A 31 21.56 17.79 -34.71
CA MET A 31 22.15 18.85 -33.88
C MET A 31 22.86 19.93 -34.72
N PHE A 32 23.54 19.55 -35.81
CA PHE A 32 24.19 20.51 -36.72
C PHE A 32 23.19 21.47 -37.36
N HIS A 33 21.97 21.01 -37.66
CA HIS A 33 20.91 21.85 -38.21
C HIS A 33 20.22 22.71 -37.16
N VAL A 34 19.96 22.16 -35.97
CA VAL A 34 19.24 22.87 -34.90
C VAL A 34 20.12 23.90 -34.18
N GLN A 35 21.43 23.64 -34.09
CA GLN A 35 22.41 24.47 -33.37
C GLN A 35 21.94 24.87 -31.96
N PRO A 36 21.64 23.90 -31.08
CA PRO A 36 21.19 24.19 -29.72
C PRO A 36 22.29 24.87 -28.90
N GLU A 37 21.89 25.76 -27.98
CA GLU A 37 22.82 26.41 -27.04
C GLU A 37 23.51 25.38 -26.12
N ASP A 38 22.74 24.41 -25.61
CA ASP A 38 23.25 23.25 -24.86
C ASP A 38 23.32 22.00 -25.74
N VAL A 39 24.49 21.80 -26.34
CA VAL A 39 24.85 20.64 -27.18
C VAL A 39 24.68 19.33 -26.41
N ASN A 40 25.14 19.26 -25.16
CA ASN A 40 25.12 18.03 -24.38
C ASN A 40 23.70 17.70 -23.90
N GLY A 41 22.93 18.73 -23.50
CA GLY A 41 21.52 18.58 -23.15
C GLY A 41 20.68 18.05 -24.31
N TYR A 42 20.93 18.53 -25.53
CA TYR A 42 20.24 18.03 -26.73
C TYR A 42 20.52 16.54 -26.98
N VAL A 43 21.79 16.13 -26.93
CA VAL A 43 22.17 14.72 -27.11
C VAL A 43 21.59 13.85 -25.99
N SER A 44 21.62 14.32 -24.74
CA SER A 44 21.02 13.63 -23.60
C SER A 44 19.53 13.39 -23.80
N LYS A 45 18.79 14.41 -24.25
CA LYS A 45 17.36 14.31 -24.52
C LYS A 45 17.05 13.32 -25.65
N TYR A 46 17.86 13.34 -26.72
CA TYR A 46 17.70 12.38 -27.81
C TYR A 46 17.84 10.92 -27.35
N PHE A 47 18.84 10.63 -26.51
CA PHE A 47 19.02 9.28 -25.97
C PHE A 47 18.05 8.92 -24.85
N GLU A 48 17.46 9.92 -24.19
CA GLU A 48 16.37 9.72 -23.23
C GLU A 48 15.13 9.11 -23.91
N ASP A 49 14.76 9.61 -25.10
CA ASP A 49 13.62 9.07 -25.87
C ASP A 49 13.88 7.66 -26.42
N LEU A 50 15.16 7.31 -26.64
CA LEU A 50 15.59 5.99 -27.10
C LEU A 50 15.83 4.99 -25.95
N SER A 51 15.82 5.46 -24.70
CA SER A 51 16.12 4.63 -23.55
C SER A 51 15.02 3.57 -23.33
N MET A 52 15.42 2.42 -22.77
CA MET A 52 14.45 1.39 -22.39
C MET A 52 13.45 1.93 -21.35
N ALA A 53 12.24 1.38 -21.39
CA ALA A 53 11.21 1.68 -20.41
C ALA A 53 11.72 1.38 -18.98
N PRO A 54 11.37 2.20 -17.99
CA PRO A 54 11.67 1.91 -16.60
C PRO A 54 11.15 0.54 -16.17
N THR A 55 11.96 -0.19 -15.41
CA THR A 55 11.56 -1.47 -14.83
C THR A 55 11.77 -1.48 -13.32
N ILE A 56 10.91 -2.18 -12.59
CA ILE A 56 11.01 -2.32 -11.14
C ILE A 56 12.27 -3.12 -10.81
N SER A 57 13.15 -2.53 -10.00
CA SER A 57 14.36 -3.17 -9.50
C SER A 57 14.16 -3.71 -8.09
N LYS A 58 13.41 -2.99 -7.25
CA LYS A 58 13.19 -3.35 -5.84
C LYS A 58 11.89 -2.77 -5.30
N ALA A 59 11.17 -3.55 -4.50
CA ALA A 59 10.04 -3.10 -3.71
C ALA A 59 10.36 -3.36 -2.23
N VAL A 60 10.33 -2.32 -1.40
CA VAL A 60 10.69 -2.42 0.03
C VAL A 60 9.55 -1.90 0.88
N ALA A 61 9.04 -2.73 1.78
CA ALA A 61 8.15 -2.33 2.84
C ALA A 61 8.93 -2.16 4.14
N ILE A 62 8.66 -1.06 4.85
CA ILE A 62 9.20 -0.79 6.18
C ILE A 62 8.08 -0.37 7.13
N ARG A 63 8.29 -0.63 8.42
CA ARG A 63 7.38 -0.15 9.46
C ARG A 63 7.46 1.38 9.57
N SER A 64 6.32 2.02 9.57
CA SER A 64 6.12 3.45 9.83
C SER A 64 5.11 3.61 10.97
N LEU A 65 5.05 4.81 11.56
CA LEU A 65 3.98 5.16 12.51
C LEU A 65 3.02 6.15 11.85
N ASP A 66 1.73 6.01 12.18
CA ASP A 66 0.70 6.96 11.78
C ASP A 66 0.66 8.19 12.73
N ASN A 67 -0.33 9.05 12.55
CA ASN A 67 -0.52 10.23 13.40
C ASN A 67 -1.00 9.93 14.83
N LYS A 68 -1.38 8.68 15.12
CA LYS A 68 -1.78 8.20 16.44
C LYS A 68 -0.66 7.40 17.13
N GLY A 69 0.44 7.13 16.43
CA GLY A 69 1.53 6.27 16.92
C GLY A 69 1.28 4.78 16.67
N CYS A 70 0.27 4.40 15.89
CA CYS A 70 -0.01 3.03 15.50
C CYS A 70 0.88 2.58 14.34
N CYS A 71 1.18 1.28 14.27
CA CYS A 71 1.99 0.69 13.21
C CYS A 71 1.30 0.80 11.85
N SER A 72 2.07 1.23 10.84
CA SER A 72 1.65 1.40 9.45
C SER A 72 2.77 0.90 8.52
N ILE A 73 2.44 0.72 7.24
CA ILE A 73 3.38 0.23 6.22
C ILE A 73 3.80 1.41 5.33
N LEU A 74 5.11 1.67 5.25
CA LEU A 74 5.70 2.54 4.23
C LEU A 74 6.33 1.66 3.15
N THR A 75 5.78 1.72 1.94
CA THR A 75 6.30 1.00 0.78
C THR A 75 7.06 1.96 -0.11
N LYS A 76 8.28 1.55 -0.49
CA LYS A 76 9.19 2.28 -1.38
C LYS A 76 9.44 1.44 -2.62
N LEU A 77 9.22 2.04 -3.79
CA LEU A 77 9.43 1.40 -5.09
C LEU A 77 10.64 2.01 -5.79
N TYR A 78 11.62 1.17 -6.07
CA TYR A 78 12.81 1.50 -6.84
C TYR A 78 12.67 0.94 -8.25
N CYS A 79 13.00 1.77 -9.23
CA CYS A 79 13.02 1.40 -10.63
C CYS A 79 14.38 1.69 -11.25
N LYS A 80 14.78 0.84 -12.20
CA LYS A 80 15.93 1.05 -13.07
C LYS A 80 15.53 1.99 -14.21
N VAL A 81 15.84 3.28 -14.04
CA VAL A 81 15.59 4.34 -15.00
C VAL A 81 16.90 4.71 -15.67
N ARG A 82 17.03 4.51 -16.99
CA ARG A 82 18.26 4.81 -17.75
C ARG A 82 19.50 4.17 -17.12
N ASN A 83 19.38 2.87 -16.83
CA ASN A 83 20.41 2.05 -16.19
C ASN A 83 20.78 2.47 -14.74
N ASN A 84 20.07 3.44 -14.14
CA ASN A 84 20.28 3.86 -12.75
C ASN A 84 19.09 3.45 -11.89
N GLU A 85 19.38 2.88 -10.73
CA GLU A 85 18.34 2.64 -9.72
C GLU A 85 17.93 3.95 -9.06
N LYS A 86 16.63 4.25 -9.07
CA LYS A 86 16.04 5.44 -8.46
C LYS A 86 14.80 5.06 -7.67
N LEU A 87 14.63 5.71 -6.52
CA LEU A 87 13.34 5.71 -5.82
C LEU A 87 12.36 6.52 -6.65
N VAL A 88 11.27 5.89 -7.07
CA VAL A 88 10.25 6.52 -7.95
C VAL A 88 8.87 6.56 -7.33
N GLY A 89 8.55 5.66 -6.39
CA GLY A 89 7.25 5.63 -5.70
C GLY A 89 7.41 5.46 -4.20
N GLU A 90 6.55 6.13 -3.44
CA GLU A 90 6.40 5.94 -2.00
C GLU A 90 4.90 5.95 -1.66
N SER A 91 4.45 5.02 -0.81
CA SER A 91 3.10 4.99 -0.26
C SER A 91 3.12 4.66 1.22
N ARG A 92 2.20 5.26 1.98
CA ARG A 92 1.95 4.93 3.38
C ARG A 92 0.53 4.41 3.53
N VAL A 93 0.39 3.17 4.00
CA VAL A 93 -0.91 2.55 4.27
C VAL A 93 -1.02 2.27 5.75
N CYS A 94 -2.10 2.78 6.34
CA CYS A 94 -2.53 2.39 7.67
C CYS A 94 -3.44 1.17 7.53
N ILE A 95 -3.20 0.15 8.34
CA ILE A 95 -4.14 -0.96 8.48
C ILE A 95 -5.27 -0.42 9.37
N ASP A 96 -6.46 -0.27 8.79
CA ASP A 96 -7.58 0.37 9.48
C ASP A 96 -7.95 -0.46 10.71
N SER A 97 -7.81 0.15 11.88
CA SER A 97 -8.74 -0.11 12.95
C SER A 97 -9.60 1.12 13.03
N GLU A 98 -10.91 0.93 12.90
CA GLU A 98 -11.88 1.83 13.52
C GLU A 98 -11.27 2.31 14.83
N LEU A 99 -11.21 3.64 14.99
CA LEU A 99 -10.65 4.34 16.15
C LEU A 99 -10.69 3.44 17.38
N VAL A 100 -9.50 3.00 17.85
CA VAL A 100 -9.42 2.38 19.16
C VAL A 100 -9.71 3.48 20.15
N ASP A 101 -11.00 3.62 20.39
CA ASP A 101 -11.58 4.51 21.35
C ASP A 101 -11.16 4.00 22.72
N SER A 102 -10.20 4.72 23.30
CA SER A 102 -9.71 4.62 24.69
C SER A 102 -9.00 3.31 25.06
N CYS A 103 -7.66 3.37 25.09
CA CYS A 103 -6.77 2.35 25.67
C CYS A 103 -7.29 1.88 27.04
N LYS A 104 -7.91 0.72 27.06
CA LYS A 104 -7.99 -0.15 28.24
C LYS A 104 -6.89 -1.19 28.13
N ASP A 105 -6.50 -1.80 29.25
CA ASP A 105 -5.46 -2.84 29.26
C ASP A 105 -5.79 -4.05 28.36
N GLU A 106 -7.05 -4.22 27.93
CA GLU A 106 -7.51 -5.21 26.94
C GLU A 106 -7.11 -4.86 25.48
N ASP A 107 -6.64 -3.64 25.20
CA ASP A 107 -6.23 -3.21 23.85
C ASP A 107 -4.80 -3.59 23.47
N LYS A 108 -3.98 -4.03 24.45
CA LYS A 108 -2.58 -4.46 24.19
C LYS A 108 -2.52 -5.69 23.28
N ASP A 109 -3.37 -6.68 23.53
CA ASP A 109 -3.47 -7.87 22.68
C ASP A 109 -3.92 -7.51 21.25
N THR A 110 -4.67 -6.41 21.11
CA THR A 110 -5.12 -5.91 19.81
C THR A 110 -4.01 -5.13 19.08
N GLU A 111 -3.21 -4.35 19.79
CA GLU A 111 -2.03 -3.66 19.22
C GLU A 111 -0.91 -4.64 18.83
N ASP A 112 -0.68 -5.67 19.64
CA ASP A 112 0.29 -6.72 19.34
C ASP A 112 -0.14 -7.51 18.09
N GLY A 113 -1.44 -7.83 17.96
CA GLY A 113 -2.00 -8.44 16.76
C GLY A 113 -1.86 -7.58 15.50
N ARG A 114 -2.10 -6.28 15.60
CA ARG A 114 -1.88 -5.34 14.47
C ARG A 114 -0.43 -5.25 14.06
N THR A 115 0.46 -5.19 15.04
CA THR A 115 1.89 -5.12 14.79
C THR A 115 2.36 -6.38 14.08
N ALA A 116 1.87 -7.55 14.50
CA ALA A 116 2.11 -8.81 13.81
C ALA A 116 1.58 -8.80 12.36
N GLU A 117 0.37 -8.27 12.12
CA GLU A 117 -0.18 -8.16 10.76
C GLU A 117 0.67 -7.24 9.86
N VAL A 118 1.13 -6.10 10.40
CA VAL A 118 2.03 -5.18 9.69
C VAL A 118 3.35 -5.89 9.37
N ASP A 119 3.92 -6.63 10.31
CA ASP A 119 5.16 -7.37 10.11
C ASP A 119 5.01 -8.50 9.08
N ASP A 120 3.90 -9.23 9.11
CA ASP A 120 3.58 -10.26 8.13
C ASP A 120 3.43 -9.66 6.73
N ALA A 121 2.76 -8.50 6.61
CA ALA A 121 2.63 -7.78 5.36
C ALA A 121 3.99 -7.27 4.83
N ILE A 122 4.87 -6.77 5.71
CA ILE A 122 6.23 -6.35 5.37
C ILE A 122 7.06 -7.54 4.88
N ASN A 123 7.00 -8.67 5.59
CA ASN A 123 7.72 -9.89 5.24
C ASN A 123 7.23 -10.45 3.89
N LEU A 124 5.92 -10.42 3.65
CA LEU A 124 5.32 -10.85 2.39
C LEU A 124 5.81 -10.00 1.22
N ILE A 125 5.86 -8.66 1.37
CA ILE A 125 6.34 -7.76 0.33
C ILE A 125 7.83 -8.00 0.06
N ASN A 126 8.66 -7.95 1.10
CA ASN A 126 10.11 -7.95 0.97
C ASN A 126 10.68 -9.29 0.48
N ASN A 127 10.09 -10.42 0.89
CA ASN A 127 10.66 -11.74 0.63
C ASN A 127 9.99 -12.49 -0.53
N GLU A 128 8.70 -12.24 -0.76
CA GLU A 128 7.91 -13.05 -1.70
C GLU A 128 7.45 -12.22 -2.90
N ILE A 129 6.68 -11.16 -2.66
CA ILE A 129 6.11 -10.34 -3.74
C ILE A 129 7.20 -9.60 -4.52
N GLN A 130 8.30 -9.18 -3.89
CA GLN A 130 9.40 -8.54 -4.61
C GLN A 130 9.87 -9.38 -5.82
N ASN A 131 9.89 -10.70 -5.71
CA ASN A 131 10.41 -11.58 -6.76
C ASN A 131 9.54 -11.59 -8.03
N ILE A 132 8.22 -11.44 -7.88
CA ILE A 132 7.29 -11.38 -9.02
C ILE A 132 7.31 -10.01 -9.69
N LEU A 133 7.68 -8.95 -8.96
CA LEU A 133 7.68 -7.57 -9.46
C LEU A 133 8.95 -7.19 -10.23
N ILE A 134 10.07 -7.88 -9.99
CA ILE A 134 11.34 -7.56 -10.65
C ILE A 134 11.20 -7.61 -12.17
N SER A 135 11.77 -6.61 -12.84
CA SER A 135 11.74 -6.43 -14.30
C SER A 135 10.36 -6.09 -14.90
N LYS A 136 9.32 -5.91 -14.08
CA LYS A 136 8.01 -5.44 -14.57
C LYS A 136 8.02 -3.93 -14.76
N THR A 137 7.13 -3.43 -15.61
CA THR A 137 6.98 -1.99 -15.89
C THR A 137 5.93 -1.39 -14.98
N PRO A 138 6.24 -0.34 -14.18
CA PRO A 138 5.30 0.26 -13.24
C PRO A 138 4.06 0.86 -13.90
N SER A 139 4.19 1.36 -15.14
CA SER A 139 3.12 2.02 -15.90
C SER A 139 1.89 1.14 -16.20
N HIS A 140 1.99 -0.18 -16.04
CA HIS A 140 0.87 -1.11 -16.25
C HIS A 140 0.16 -1.43 -14.93
N GLN A 141 -0.46 -0.42 -14.31
CA GLN A 141 -1.09 -0.51 -12.99
C GLN A 141 -1.99 -1.74 -12.83
N HIS A 142 -2.96 -1.93 -13.73
CA HIS A 142 -3.93 -3.02 -13.65
C HIS A 142 -3.27 -4.41 -13.69
N ALA A 143 -2.28 -4.61 -14.57
CA ALA A 143 -1.58 -5.89 -14.69
C ALA A 143 -0.76 -6.21 -13.44
N LEU A 144 -0.12 -5.19 -12.84
CA LEU A 144 0.61 -5.35 -11.59
C LEU A 144 -0.33 -5.66 -10.41
N ASP A 145 -1.45 -4.94 -10.31
CA ASP A 145 -2.44 -5.17 -9.27
C ASP A 145 -3.04 -6.57 -9.37
N GLU A 146 -3.37 -7.04 -10.57
CA GLU A 146 -3.87 -8.40 -10.81
C GLU A 146 -2.84 -9.47 -10.44
N GLU A 147 -1.56 -9.27 -10.78
CA GLU A 147 -0.48 -10.22 -10.46
C GLU A 147 -0.24 -10.32 -8.94
N VAL A 148 -0.20 -9.17 -8.25
CA VAL A 148 -0.06 -9.14 -6.78
C VAL A 148 -1.30 -9.73 -6.12
N TYR A 149 -2.50 -9.38 -6.57
CA TYR A 149 -3.75 -9.93 -6.03
C TYR A 149 -3.81 -11.44 -6.20
N SER A 150 -3.52 -11.95 -7.40
CA SER A 150 -3.54 -13.39 -7.69
C SER A 150 -2.53 -14.16 -6.83
N PHE A 151 -1.35 -13.58 -6.59
CA PHE A 151 -0.35 -14.16 -5.70
C PHE A 151 -0.85 -14.26 -4.25
N VAL A 152 -1.43 -13.17 -3.72
CA VAL A 152 -1.97 -13.13 -2.36
C VAL A 152 -3.16 -14.09 -2.20
N GLU A 153 -4.06 -14.15 -3.17
CA GLU A 153 -5.21 -15.05 -3.15
C GLU A 153 -4.79 -16.53 -3.19
N THR A 154 -3.79 -16.87 -4.01
CA THR A 154 -3.23 -18.23 -4.07
C THR A 154 -2.61 -18.62 -2.73
N ARG A 155 -1.83 -17.72 -2.12
CA ARG A 155 -1.25 -17.94 -0.79
C ARG A 155 -2.33 -18.16 0.27
N ARG A 156 -3.40 -17.38 0.21
CA ARG A 156 -4.53 -17.47 1.14
C ARG A 156 -5.23 -18.82 1.05
N ILE A 157 -5.55 -19.28 -0.16
CA ILE A 157 -6.17 -20.59 -0.38
C ILE A 157 -5.29 -21.70 0.19
N ALA A 158 -3.98 -21.67 -0.09
CA ALA A 158 -3.03 -22.65 0.43
C ALA A 158 -2.91 -22.66 1.97
N LEU A 159 -3.13 -21.51 2.63
CA LEU A 159 -3.18 -21.44 4.09
C LEU A 159 -4.48 -22.01 4.66
N LEU A 160 -5.61 -21.82 3.97
CA LEU A 160 -6.89 -22.40 4.37
C LEU A 160 -6.86 -23.92 4.28
N GLU A 161 -6.39 -24.48 3.16
CA GLU A 161 -6.27 -25.93 2.98
C GLU A 161 -5.41 -26.57 4.08
N LYS A 162 -4.26 -25.96 4.40
CA LYS A 162 -3.39 -26.42 5.51
C LYS A 162 -4.05 -26.37 6.88
N ASN A 163 -4.93 -25.39 7.11
CA ASN A 163 -5.64 -25.29 8.37
C ASN A 163 -6.76 -26.34 8.48
N GLU A 164 -7.41 -26.67 7.37
CA GLU A 164 -8.40 -27.76 7.29
C GLU A 164 -7.76 -29.12 7.53
N ASP A 165 -6.60 -29.40 6.92
CA ASP A 165 -5.84 -30.64 7.15
C ASP A 165 -5.43 -30.81 8.62
N ARG A 166 -4.96 -29.74 9.27
CA ARG A 166 -4.58 -29.77 10.70
C ARG A 166 -5.78 -30.02 11.62
N GLN A 167 -6.94 -29.45 11.29
CA GLN A 167 -8.18 -29.70 12.05
C GLN A 167 -8.71 -31.13 11.83
N ALA A 168 -8.51 -31.70 10.64
CA ALA A 168 -8.86 -33.09 10.35
C ALA A 168 -7.93 -34.10 11.08
N GLU A 169 -6.64 -33.79 11.23
CA GLU A 169 -5.68 -34.62 11.98
C GLU A 169 -5.93 -34.59 13.51
N GLU A 170 -6.30 -33.43 14.07
CA GLU A 170 -6.66 -33.30 15.50
C GLU A 170 -8.02 -33.92 15.86
N ALA A 171 -8.88 -34.23 14.88
CA ALA A 171 -10.18 -34.88 15.08
C ALA A 171 -10.12 -36.41 15.29
N THR A 172 -8.92 -36.99 15.45
CA THR A 172 -8.75 -38.41 15.77
C THR A 172 -9.03 -38.65 17.28
N PRO A 173 -9.99 -39.50 17.68
CA PRO A 173 -10.47 -39.53 19.07
C PRO A 173 -9.41 -40.11 20.03
N GLN A 174 -8.96 -39.30 20.99
CA GLN A 174 -8.32 -39.80 22.20
C GLN A 174 -9.37 -40.45 23.12
N PRO A 175 -9.07 -41.60 23.76
CA PRO A 175 -10.02 -42.26 24.64
C PRO A 175 -10.31 -41.41 25.88
N ALA A 176 -11.61 -41.20 26.14
CA ALA A 176 -12.11 -40.53 27.32
C ALA A 176 -11.66 -41.25 28.60
N ILE A 177 -11.00 -40.52 29.50
CA ILE A 177 -10.87 -40.92 30.90
C ILE A 177 -11.93 -40.13 31.67
N ASP A 178 -12.96 -40.86 32.08
CA ASP A 178 -13.93 -40.46 33.10
C ASP A 178 -13.21 -40.17 34.41
N ASP A 179 -13.47 -39.00 35.03
CA ASP A 179 -13.41 -38.92 36.48
C ASP A 179 -14.45 -37.96 37.05
N ASN A 180 -15.48 -38.59 37.62
CA ASN A 180 -16.54 -37.99 38.40
C ASN A 180 -16.06 -37.76 39.83
N LYS A 181 -16.20 -36.53 40.39
CA LYS A 181 -16.40 -36.37 41.84
C LYS A 181 -17.25 -35.15 42.21
N LYS A 182 -18.33 -35.46 42.93
CA LYS A 182 -19.42 -34.62 43.46
C LYS A 182 -19.04 -33.78 44.69
N GLY A 183 -19.77 -32.67 44.84
CA GLY A 183 -20.34 -32.16 46.11
C GLY A 183 -19.71 -30.86 46.64
N SER A 184 -20.41 -29.87 47.22
CA SER A 184 -21.83 -29.64 47.49
C SER A 184 -22.00 -28.23 48.11
N LYS A 185 -23.04 -27.49 47.68
CA LYS A 185 -23.84 -26.43 48.35
C LYS A 185 -23.24 -25.58 49.49
N LYS A 186 -23.35 -24.24 49.36
CA LYS A 186 -24.16 -23.43 50.29
C LYS A 186 -24.56 -22.05 49.76
N SER A 187 -25.78 -21.69 50.14
CA SER A 187 -26.63 -20.53 49.87
C SER A 187 -26.14 -19.20 50.46
N GLY A 188 -26.44 -18.09 49.78
CA GLY A 188 -26.38 -16.74 50.35
C GLY A 188 -27.25 -15.75 49.57
N LYS A 189 -28.49 -15.57 50.03
CA LYS A 189 -29.53 -14.70 49.47
C LYS A 189 -29.28 -13.26 49.95
N GLY A 190 -28.89 -12.36 49.05
CA GLY A 190 -28.76 -10.92 49.32
C GLY A 190 -29.59 -10.11 48.34
N SER A 191 -30.75 -9.64 48.79
CA SER A 191 -31.68 -8.82 48.02
C SER A 191 -31.14 -7.40 47.82
N GLY A 192 -30.42 -7.18 46.72
CA GLY A 192 -30.07 -5.86 46.22
C GLY A 192 -31.04 -5.43 45.13
N LYS A 193 -31.84 -4.39 45.40
CA LYS A 193 -32.81 -3.76 44.50
C LYS A 193 -32.06 -3.19 43.27
N LYS A 194 -31.85 -3.99 42.22
CA LYS A 194 -31.27 -3.54 40.95
C LYS A 194 -32.24 -2.57 40.27
N LYS A 195 -31.89 -1.28 40.28
CA LYS A 195 -32.46 -0.30 39.36
C LYS A 195 -32.22 -0.81 37.95
N ASN A 196 -33.31 -1.07 37.24
CA ASN A 196 -33.30 -1.56 35.87
C ASN A 196 -32.93 -0.39 34.96
N THR A 197 -31.65 -0.02 34.93
CA THR A 197 -31.12 0.82 33.86
C THR A 197 -31.09 -0.10 32.64
N GLN A 198 -32.02 0.09 31.71
CA GLN A 198 -31.94 -0.53 30.39
C GLN A 198 -30.59 -0.11 29.80
N ILE A 199 -29.61 -1.01 29.86
CA ILE A 199 -28.37 -0.87 29.13
C ILE A 199 -28.83 -0.96 27.68
N ALA A 200 -28.85 0.19 26.99
CA ALA A 200 -28.99 0.19 25.55
C ALA A 200 -27.84 -0.66 25.03
N ILE A 201 -28.18 -1.87 24.56
CA ILE A 201 -27.26 -2.72 23.82
C ILE A 201 -27.03 -1.95 22.52
N VAL A 202 -26.00 -1.10 22.51
CA VAL A 202 -25.46 -0.59 21.26
C VAL A 202 -24.99 -1.85 20.54
N PRO A 203 -25.55 -2.20 19.36
CA PRO A 203 -25.06 -3.33 18.60
C PRO A 203 -23.57 -3.10 18.40
N ASP A 204 -22.75 -4.07 18.81
CA ASP A 204 -21.34 -4.06 18.41
C ASP A 204 -21.35 -3.94 16.89
N LYS A 205 -20.75 -2.86 16.38
CA LYS A 205 -20.56 -2.71 14.95
C LYS A 205 -19.88 -3.97 14.45
N LEU A 206 -20.39 -4.54 13.36
CA LEU A 206 -19.70 -5.58 12.62
C LEU A 206 -18.31 -5.02 12.26
N LYS A 207 -17.27 -5.47 12.97
CA LYS A 207 -15.89 -5.22 12.57
C LYS A 207 -15.72 -5.93 11.23
N GLU A 208 -15.67 -5.17 10.14
CA GLU A 208 -15.32 -5.73 8.85
C GLU A 208 -13.88 -6.25 8.97
N VAL A 209 -13.74 -7.57 8.95
CA VAL A 209 -12.42 -8.20 8.98
C VAL A 209 -11.80 -7.95 7.61
N LEU A 210 -10.74 -7.15 7.57
CA LEU A 210 -9.99 -6.92 6.35
C LEU A 210 -9.47 -8.25 5.80
N TYR A 211 -9.49 -8.35 4.49
CA TYR A 211 -9.00 -9.52 3.77
C TYR A 211 -7.49 -9.72 4.07
N PRO A 212 -7.02 -10.89 4.54
CA PRO A 212 -5.61 -11.11 4.85
C PRO A 212 -4.69 -10.83 3.65
N GLY A 213 -3.71 -9.95 3.82
CA GLY A 213 -2.81 -9.51 2.74
C GLY A 213 -3.34 -8.33 1.91
N SER A 214 -4.56 -7.84 2.16
CA SER A 214 -5.09 -6.61 1.55
C SER A 214 -4.19 -5.39 1.80
N SER A 215 -3.58 -5.32 2.97
CA SER A 215 -2.59 -4.29 3.33
C SER A 215 -1.39 -4.30 2.38
N SER A 216 -0.88 -5.49 2.02
CA SER A 216 0.22 -5.62 1.06
C SER A 216 -0.19 -5.22 -0.35
N VAL A 217 -1.37 -5.68 -0.80
CA VAL A 217 -1.93 -5.32 -2.12
C VAL A 217 -2.10 -3.80 -2.22
N THR A 218 -2.74 -3.19 -1.22
CA THR A 218 -3.03 -1.74 -1.18
C THR A 218 -1.73 -0.92 -1.17
N ALA A 219 -0.76 -1.30 -0.34
CA ALA A 219 0.49 -0.57 -0.22
C ALA A 219 1.33 -0.63 -1.50
N LEU A 220 1.31 -1.75 -2.21
CA LEU A 220 1.97 -1.88 -3.51
C LEU A 220 1.21 -1.15 -4.62
N SER A 221 -0.11 -1.30 -4.70
CA SER A 221 -0.95 -0.64 -5.69
C SER A 221 -0.77 0.88 -5.67
N GLN A 222 -0.79 1.49 -4.49
CA GLN A 222 -0.51 2.93 -4.33
C GLN A 222 0.94 3.30 -4.70
N ALA A 223 1.92 2.45 -4.38
CA ALA A 223 3.31 2.69 -4.74
C ALA A 223 3.55 2.59 -6.26
N PHE A 224 2.84 1.70 -6.96
CA PHE A 224 2.87 1.61 -8.42
C PHE A 224 2.27 2.86 -9.06
N CYS A 225 1.13 3.33 -8.54
CA CYS A 225 0.46 4.52 -9.05
C CYS A 225 1.35 5.77 -8.92
N THR A 226 1.94 5.97 -7.74
CA THR A 226 2.88 7.09 -7.52
C THR A 226 4.13 6.98 -8.38
N ALA A 227 4.71 5.79 -8.51
CA ALA A 227 5.86 5.55 -9.39
C ALA A 227 5.56 5.86 -10.86
N SER A 228 4.40 5.44 -11.34
CA SER A 228 3.97 5.67 -12.71
C SER A 228 3.77 7.16 -13.01
N ALA A 229 3.16 7.90 -12.09
CA ALA A 229 3.02 9.35 -12.21
C ALA A 229 4.39 10.06 -12.27
N VAL A 230 5.31 9.70 -11.36
CA VAL A 230 6.68 10.25 -11.33
C VAL A 230 7.45 9.95 -12.61
N LEU A 231 7.35 8.72 -13.12
CA LEU A 231 8.02 8.31 -14.37
C LEU A 231 7.43 8.97 -15.61
N ALA A 232 6.12 9.26 -15.60
CA ALA A 232 5.45 10.01 -16.65
C ALA A 232 5.70 11.53 -16.55
N GLY A 233 6.29 12.01 -15.45
CA GLY A 233 6.48 13.45 -15.21
C GLY A 233 5.16 14.21 -14.99
N THR A 234 4.14 13.54 -14.46
CA THR A 234 2.80 14.10 -14.21
C THR A 234 2.47 14.09 -12.72
N SER A 235 1.45 14.87 -12.32
CA SER A 235 0.92 14.73 -10.96
C SER A 235 0.19 13.39 -10.81
N VAL A 236 0.08 12.89 -9.58
CA VAL A 236 -0.69 11.66 -9.31
C VAL A 236 -2.16 11.82 -9.75
N PHE A 237 -2.72 13.02 -9.61
CA PHE A 237 -4.10 13.31 -10.04
C PHE A 237 -4.25 13.18 -11.57
N ASP A 238 -3.35 13.80 -12.33
CA ASP A 238 -3.38 13.71 -13.80
C ASP A 238 -3.18 12.26 -14.26
N HIS A 239 -2.28 11.52 -13.61
CA HIS A 239 -2.05 10.12 -13.89
C HIS A 239 -3.30 9.26 -13.64
N LEU A 240 -4.02 9.49 -12.54
CA LEU A 240 -5.28 8.79 -12.24
C LEU A 240 -6.37 9.09 -13.27
N ILE A 241 -6.48 10.34 -13.72
CA ILE A 241 -7.45 10.75 -14.75
C ILE A 241 -7.16 10.00 -16.06
N GLN A 242 -5.90 10.02 -16.50
CA GLN A 242 -5.44 9.30 -17.69
C GLN A 242 -5.71 7.79 -17.57
N SER A 243 -5.44 7.21 -16.40
CA SER A 243 -5.68 5.78 -16.15
C SER A 243 -7.17 5.43 -16.08
N SER A 244 -8.04 6.40 -15.75
CA SER A 244 -9.50 6.19 -15.67
C SER A 244 -10.23 6.32 -17.02
N GLY A 245 -9.49 6.64 -18.10
CA GLY A 245 -10.01 6.64 -19.47
C GLY A 245 -10.90 7.82 -19.83
N GLY A 246 -10.84 8.94 -19.09
CA GLY A 246 -11.67 10.11 -19.39
C GLY A 246 -10.87 11.38 -19.61
N ASP A 247 -10.79 11.83 -20.86
CA ASP A 247 -10.39 13.19 -21.24
C ASP A 247 -11.50 14.22 -20.92
N ASP A 248 -12.70 13.76 -20.55
CA ASP A 248 -13.91 14.56 -20.28
C ASP A 248 -14.15 14.87 -18.78
N TYR A 249 -13.25 14.46 -17.88
CA TYR A 249 -13.42 14.78 -16.46
C TYR A 249 -13.00 16.22 -16.17
N SER A 250 -13.98 17.07 -15.87
CA SER A 250 -13.69 18.35 -15.23
C SER A 250 -13.10 18.10 -13.84
N ILE A 251 -11.81 18.43 -13.65
CA ILE A 251 -11.17 18.36 -12.33
C ILE A 251 -11.91 19.33 -11.40
N CYS A 252 -12.57 18.78 -10.40
CA CYS A 252 -13.27 19.55 -9.37
C CYS A 252 -12.64 19.23 -8.01
N LEU A 253 -12.31 20.27 -7.25
CA LEU A 253 -11.89 20.08 -5.87
C LEU A 253 -13.09 19.64 -5.03
N PRO A 254 -12.93 18.63 -4.16
CA PRO A 254 -14.03 18.18 -3.31
C PRO A 254 -14.42 19.26 -2.30
N LEU A 255 -15.71 19.31 -1.92
CA LEU A 255 -16.17 20.15 -0.84
C LEU A 255 -15.60 19.62 0.49
N PRO A 256 -14.79 20.40 1.22
CA PRO A 256 -14.15 19.88 2.41
C PRO A 256 -15.15 19.74 3.56
N VAL A 257 -15.09 18.61 4.25
CA VAL A 257 -15.87 18.34 5.46
C VAL A 257 -14.89 18.29 6.62
N ILE A 258 -15.00 19.25 7.55
CA ILE A 258 -13.97 19.49 8.56
C ILE A 258 -14.52 19.11 9.94
N THR A 259 -13.92 18.11 10.59
CA THR A 259 -14.24 17.78 11.99
C THR A 259 -13.69 18.86 12.91
N ILE A 260 -14.56 19.58 13.62
CA ILE A 260 -14.19 20.66 14.57
C ILE A 260 -14.23 20.20 16.02
N LEU A 261 -15.00 19.15 16.33
CA LEU A 261 -15.08 18.56 17.65
C LEU A 261 -15.25 17.06 17.53
N GLN A 262 -14.33 16.33 18.15
CA GLN A 262 -14.46 14.89 18.39
C GLN A 262 -15.18 14.67 19.72
N SER A 263 -16.11 13.72 19.72
CA SER A 263 -16.98 13.33 20.83
C SER A 263 -17.09 11.79 20.79
N GLY A 264 -17.86 11.17 21.67
CA GLY A 264 -17.94 9.71 21.74
C GLY A 264 -16.96 9.11 22.74
N LYS A 265 -16.81 7.78 22.70
CA LYS A 265 -16.03 7.03 23.69
C LYS A 265 -14.54 7.40 23.68
N ALA A 266 -13.99 7.75 22.50
CA ALA A 266 -12.61 8.24 22.37
C ALA A 266 -12.34 9.63 22.96
N ALA A 267 -13.35 10.47 23.07
CA ALA A 267 -13.15 11.89 23.37
C ALA A 267 -13.26 12.17 24.87
N LEU A 268 -12.52 13.18 25.34
CA LEU A 268 -12.62 13.68 26.71
C LEU A 268 -13.98 14.38 26.88
N GLY A 269 -15.01 13.66 27.32
CA GLY A 269 -16.34 14.21 27.48
C GLY A 269 -17.39 13.22 27.96
N LYS A 270 -18.61 13.72 28.19
CA LYS A 270 -19.76 12.89 28.59
C LYS A 270 -20.71 12.57 27.42
N SER A 271 -20.47 13.17 26.26
CA SER A 271 -21.31 12.98 25.07
C SER A 271 -20.88 11.71 24.33
N ASN A 272 -21.61 10.62 24.54
CA ASN A 272 -21.36 9.34 23.87
C ASN A 272 -22.27 9.11 22.66
N CYS A 273 -23.21 10.02 22.39
CA CYS A 273 -24.24 9.85 21.36
C CYS A 273 -23.83 10.42 20.00
N VAL A 274 -22.85 11.32 19.96
CA VAL A 274 -22.32 11.94 18.75
C VAL A 274 -20.82 11.70 18.71
N LYS A 275 -20.30 11.22 17.57
CA LYS A 275 -18.88 10.91 17.38
C LYS A 275 -18.10 12.13 16.92
N GLU A 276 -18.62 12.87 15.96
CA GLU A 276 -17.93 14.00 15.36
C GLU A 276 -18.93 15.11 15.03
N PHE A 277 -18.56 16.35 15.31
CA PHE A 277 -19.24 17.53 14.80
C PHE A 277 -18.40 18.10 13.67
N MET A 278 -19.01 18.20 12.49
CA MET A 278 -18.36 18.62 11.27
C MET A 278 -18.92 19.95 10.77
N VAL A 279 -18.07 20.77 10.19
CA VAL A 279 -18.46 21.98 9.45
C VAL A 279 -18.26 21.71 7.97
N VAL A 280 -19.27 22.08 7.19
CA VAL A 280 -19.24 22.02 5.73
C VAL A 280 -19.41 23.45 5.23
N PRO A 281 -18.46 23.99 4.45
CA PRO A 281 -18.57 25.33 3.89
C PRO A 281 -19.66 25.37 2.82
N SER A 282 -20.08 26.59 2.46
CA SER A 282 -21.06 26.77 1.38
C SER A 282 -20.54 26.15 0.08
N PRO A 283 -21.36 25.40 -0.69
CA PRO A 283 -20.95 24.86 -1.99
C PRO A 283 -20.49 25.92 -3.00
N SER A 284 -20.90 27.18 -2.82
CA SER A 284 -20.49 28.32 -3.64
C SER A 284 -19.17 28.96 -3.22
N MET A 285 -18.62 28.57 -2.07
CA MET A 285 -17.36 29.09 -1.53
C MET A 285 -16.18 28.50 -2.30
N LYS A 286 -15.17 29.31 -2.63
CA LYS A 286 -13.96 28.79 -3.27
C LYS A 286 -13.20 27.91 -2.29
N PHE A 287 -12.53 26.87 -2.79
CA PHE A 287 -11.77 25.95 -1.94
C PHE A 287 -10.71 26.66 -1.08
N SER A 288 -10.00 27.65 -1.63
CA SER A 288 -9.02 28.46 -0.91
C SER A 288 -9.61 29.33 0.21
N GLU A 289 -10.91 29.64 0.14
CA GLU A 289 -11.63 30.37 1.18
C GLU A 289 -12.20 29.39 2.23
N ALA A 290 -12.62 28.21 1.77
CA ALA A 290 -13.12 27.12 2.62
C ALA A 290 -12.02 26.51 3.52
N ILE A 291 -10.79 26.40 3.01
CA ILE A 291 -9.60 26.02 3.78
C ILE A 291 -8.54 27.10 3.57
N PRO A 292 -8.48 28.11 4.46
CA PRO A 292 -7.36 29.06 4.46
C PRO A 292 -6.11 28.32 4.97
N LEU A 293 -5.29 27.84 4.04
CA LEU A 293 -3.98 27.23 4.30
C LEU A 293 -2.90 28.30 4.56
#